data_AF-A0A1Y4EQT9-F1
#
_entry.id   AF-A0A1Y4EQT9-F1
#
_cell.length_a   1.000
_cell.length_b   1.000
_cell.length_c   1.000
_cell.angle_alpha   90.00
_cell.angle_beta   90.00
_cell.angle_gamma   90.00
#
_symmetry.space_group_name_H-M   'P 1'
#
loop_
_entity.id
_entity.type
_entity.pdbx_description
1 polymer ?
#
loop_
_entity_poly.entity_id
_entity_poly.type
_entity_poly.pdbx_seq_one_letter_code
_entity_poly.pdbx_strand_id
1 'polypeptide(L)'
;MTPMVSIGSFAFPEPSTYSATTSTVVDSGRNVEGYVIGAVIRDDIAKVELGWTFISASNWASILAQFSPARGGSFYNNVTFYLQDTNSWVTRQMYVSDRTAAVFLRNKDGSIKGYQNAGLSLVEV
;
A
#
# COMPACT_ATOMS: atom_id res chain seq x y z
N MET A 1 -0.80 20.95 -1.73
CA MET A 1 0.15 19.98 -1.16
C MET A 1 -0.04 18.67 -1.88
N THR A 2 1.03 18.01 -2.32
CA THR A 2 0.94 16.69 -2.95
C THR A 2 0.63 15.64 -1.86
N PRO A 3 -0.41 14.81 -1.99
CA PRO A 3 -0.75 13.80 -0.99
C PRO A 3 0.28 12.67 -0.97
N MET A 4 0.48 12.03 0.19
CA MET A 4 1.45 10.92 0.33
C MET A 4 1.15 9.73 -0.59
N VAL A 5 -0.12 9.42 -0.79
CA VAL A 5 -0.57 8.39 -1.75
C VAL A 5 -1.91 8.83 -2.35
N SER A 6 -2.11 8.57 -3.64
CA SER A 6 -3.40 8.78 -4.31
C SER A 6 -3.69 7.74 -5.39
N ILE A 7 -4.97 7.55 -5.69
CA ILE A 7 -5.46 6.78 -6.85
C ILE A 7 -6.31 7.73 -7.69
N GLY A 8 -5.82 8.09 -8.88
CA GLY A 8 -6.46 9.14 -9.69
C GLY A 8 -6.64 10.44 -8.90
N SER A 9 -7.87 10.93 -8.79
CA SER A 9 -8.21 12.11 -8.00
C SER A 9 -8.45 11.84 -6.50
N PHE A 10 -8.48 10.58 -6.08
CA PHE A 10 -8.68 10.22 -4.68
C PHE A 10 -7.35 10.28 -3.93
N ALA A 11 -7.15 11.36 -3.17
CA ALA A 11 -6.06 11.49 -2.21
C ALA A 11 -6.38 10.69 -0.95
N PHE A 12 -5.44 9.85 -0.51
CA PHE A 12 -5.60 9.14 0.76
C PHE A 12 -5.52 10.17 1.91
N PRO A 13 -6.29 9.99 2.99
CA PRO A 13 -6.02 10.70 4.23
C PRO A 13 -4.57 10.51 4.65
N GLU A 14 -3.92 11.56 5.13
CA GLU A 14 -2.50 11.53 5.49
C GLU A 14 -2.22 10.38 6.46
N PRO A 15 -1.29 9.45 6.12
CA PRO A 15 -0.93 8.35 6.99
C PRO A 15 -0.09 8.84 8.16
N SER A 16 -0.21 8.15 9.30
CA SER A 16 0.66 8.35 10.46
C SER A 16 2.06 7.75 10.23
N THR A 17 2.16 6.70 9.42
CA THR A 17 3.43 6.07 9.04
C THR A 17 3.46 5.72 7.57
N TYR A 18 4.63 5.88 6.95
CA TYR A 18 4.90 5.52 5.56
C TYR A 18 6.24 4.78 5.51
N SER A 19 6.26 3.60 4.90
CA SER A 19 7.48 2.82 4.64
C SER A 19 7.49 2.35 3.19
N ALA A 20 8.63 2.46 2.52
CA ALA A 20 8.77 2.04 1.13
C ALA A 20 9.93 1.06 0.99
N THR A 21 9.72 0.03 0.16
CA THR A 21 10.71 -0.99 -0.17
C THR A 21 10.79 -1.12 -1.69
N THR A 22 12.00 -1.06 -2.24
CA THR A 22 12.28 -1.42 -3.63
C THR A 22 12.96 -2.79 -3.63
N SER A 23 12.45 -3.74 -4.41
CA SER A 23 12.93 -5.14 -4.41
C SER A 23 13.40 -5.59 -5.79
N THR A 24 14.44 -6.43 -5.80
CA THR A 24 14.89 -7.18 -6.97
C THR A 24 14.58 -8.66 -6.75
N VAL A 25 13.78 -9.24 -7.63
CA VAL A 25 13.48 -10.66 -7.67
C VAL A 25 14.52 -11.35 -8.54
N VAL A 26 15.19 -12.35 -7.97
CA VAL A 26 16.23 -13.12 -8.64
C VAL A 26 15.87 -14.60 -8.62
N ASP A 27 16.18 -15.31 -9.71
CA ASP A 27 16.30 -16.77 -9.69
C ASP A 27 17.74 -17.09 -9.30
N SER A 28 17.97 -17.70 -8.14
CA SER A 28 19.33 -17.97 -7.68
C SER A 28 19.45 -19.24 -6.85
N GLY A 29 20.63 -19.85 -6.94
CA GLY A 29 21.05 -20.99 -6.14
C GLY A 29 22.54 -20.92 -5.82
N ARG A 30 23.07 -21.98 -5.19
CA ARG A 30 24.51 -22.15 -4.97
C ARG A 30 25.01 -23.37 -5.72
N ASN A 31 26.15 -23.22 -6.39
CA ASN A 31 26.82 -24.37 -6.99
C ASN A 31 27.56 -25.19 -5.91
N VAL A 32 28.15 -26.33 -6.31
CA VAL A 32 28.86 -27.25 -5.42
C VAL A 32 30.12 -26.64 -4.76
N GLU A 33 30.63 -25.55 -5.31
CA GLU A 33 31.76 -24.78 -4.75
C GLU A 33 31.28 -23.64 -3.83
N GLY A 34 29.96 -23.48 -3.65
CA GLY A 34 29.36 -22.48 -2.77
C GLY A 34 29.14 -21.10 -3.39
N TYR A 35 29.48 -20.89 -4.67
CA TYR A 35 29.23 -19.64 -5.39
C TYR A 35 27.74 -19.46 -5.66
N VAL A 36 27.27 -18.21 -5.53
CA VAL A 36 25.91 -17.83 -5.94
C VAL A 36 25.88 -17.79 -7.47
N ILE A 37 24.96 -18.55 -8.05
CA ILE A 37 24.63 -18.52 -9.47
C ILE A 37 23.18 -18.07 -9.58
N GLY A 38 22.91 -17.03 -10.36
CA GLY A 38 21.55 -16.54 -10.52
C GLY A 38 21.38 -15.50 -11.61
N ALA A 39 20.13 -15.22 -11.93
CA ALA A 39 19.70 -14.21 -12.88
C ALA A 39 18.64 -13.30 -12.25
N VAL A 40 18.67 -12.02 -12.61
CA VAL A 40 17.59 -11.09 -12.26
C VAL A 40 16.36 -11.47 -13.07
N ILE A 41 15.25 -11.76 -12.39
CA ILE A 41 13.94 -11.99 -13.02
C ILE A 41 13.28 -10.63 -13.27
N ARG A 42 13.28 -9.77 -12.26
CA ARG A 42 12.74 -8.41 -12.31
C ARG A 42 13.34 -7.57 -11.19
N ASP A 43 13.67 -6.34 -11.51
CA ASP A 43 14.20 -5.33 -10.61
C ASP A 43 13.21 -4.18 -10.36
N ASP A 44 13.58 -3.32 -9.42
CA ASP A 44 12.86 -2.09 -9.07
C ASP A 44 11.37 -2.25 -8.74
N ILE A 45 10.97 -3.39 -8.17
CA ILE A 45 9.58 -3.62 -7.76
C ILE A 45 9.28 -2.81 -6.50
N ALA A 46 8.35 -1.86 -6.60
CA ALA A 46 7.98 -1.02 -5.47
C ALA A 46 6.92 -1.68 -4.58
N LYS A 47 7.11 -1.54 -3.26
CA LYS A 47 6.10 -1.80 -2.23
C LYS A 47 6.05 -0.61 -1.29
N VAL A 48 4.86 -0.18 -0.92
CA VAL A 48 4.65 0.86 0.10
C VAL A 48 3.68 0.38 1.17
N GLU A 49 3.95 0.72 2.42
CA GLU A 49 3.17 0.33 3.59
C GLU A 49 2.74 1.57 4.35
N LEU A 50 1.42 1.68 4.55
CA LEU A 50 0.77 2.85 5.12
C LEU A 50 0.11 2.44 6.43
N GLY A 51 0.27 3.27 7.46
CA GLY A 51 -0.38 3.07 8.76
C GLY A 51 -1.07 4.33 9.25
N TRP A 52 -2.23 4.16 9.89
CA TRP A 52 -2.97 5.22 10.58
C TRP A 52 -3.15 4.81 12.05
N THR A 53 -2.57 5.59 12.96
CA THR A 53 -2.80 5.39 14.41
C THR A 53 -4.28 5.53 14.74
N PHE A 54 -4.97 6.43 14.06
CA PHE A 54 -6.43 6.52 14.04
C PHE A 54 -6.93 6.95 12.66
N ILE A 55 -8.05 6.36 12.21
CA ILE A 55 -8.78 6.78 11.02
C ILE A 55 -10.28 6.64 11.23
N SER A 56 -11.09 7.58 10.72
CA SER A 56 -12.55 7.45 10.77
C SER A 56 -13.04 6.26 9.96
N ALA A 57 -14.17 5.67 10.35
CA ALA A 57 -14.72 4.52 9.64
C ALA A 57 -15.07 4.85 8.18
N SER A 58 -15.54 6.08 7.92
CA SER A 58 -15.85 6.56 6.57
C SER A 58 -14.61 6.71 5.68
N ASN A 59 -13.52 7.28 6.22
CA ASN A 59 -12.27 7.44 5.48
C ASN A 59 -11.65 6.08 5.17
N TRP A 60 -11.62 5.17 6.15
CA TRP A 60 -11.14 3.81 5.93
C TRP A 60 -11.96 3.08 4.87
N ALA A 61 -13.29 3.13 4.95
CA ALA A 61 -14.15 2.54 3.94
C ALA A 61 -13.93 3.12 2.54
N SER A 62 -13.67 4.44 2.44
CA SER A 62 -13.39 5.12 1.17
C SER A 62 -12.08 4.67 0.54
N ILE A 63 -11.02 4.48 1.35
CA ILE A 63 -9.76 3.87 0.89
C ILE A 63 -10.03 2.46 0.36
N LEU A 64 -10.72 1.62 1.15
CA LEU A 64 -10.97 0.23 0.76
C LEU A 64 -11.89 0.09 -0.46
N ALA A 65 -12.75 1.07 -0.72
CA ALA A 65 -13.60 1.10 -1.90
C ALA A 65 -12.77 1.25 -3.18
N GLN A 66 -11.66 2.00 -3.16
CA GLN A 66 -10.76 2.13 -4.32
C GLN A 66 -10.24 0.78 -4.83
N PHE A 67 -10.13 -0.20 -3.93
CA PHE A 67 -9.60 -1.53 -4.24
C PHE A 67 -10.66 -2.60 -4.50
N SER A 68 -11.95 -2.20 -4.55
CA SER A 68 -13.06 -3.13 -4.55
C SER A 68 -13.94 -2.92 -5.78
N PRO A 69 -13.90 -3.83 -6.77
CA PRO A 69 -14.77 -3.75 -7.95
C PRO A 69 -16.26 -3.63 -7.59
N ALA A 70 -16.70 -4.35 -6.56
CA ALA A 70 -18.07 -4.27 -6.05
C ALA A 70 -18.46 -2.90 -5.47
N ARG A 71 -17.49 -2.03 -5.17
CA ARG A 71 -17.70 -0.68 -4.63
C ARG A 71 -17.17 0.41 -5.57
N GLY A 72 -17.00 0.10 -6.86
CA GLY A 72 -16.59 1.03 -7.90
C GLY A 72 -15.08 1.24 -8.05
N GLY A 73 -14.26 0.49 -7.30
CA GLY A 73 -12.81 0.48 -7.43
C GLY A 73 -12.30 -0.59 -8.39
N SER A 74 -11.01 -0.91 -8.31
CA SER A 74 -10.36 -1.98 -9.09
C SER A 74 -9.36 -2.74 -8.24
N PHE A 75 -9.06 -4.01 -8.58
CA PHE A 75 -8.03 -4.75 -7.84
C PHE A 75 -6.64 -4.16 -8.09
N TYR A 76 -6.33 -3.89 -9.37
CA TYR A 76 -5.15 -3.15 -9.80
C TYR A 76 -5.49 -1.68 -10.02
N ASN A 77 -4.67 -0.78 -9.48
CA ASN A 77 -4.87 0.66 -9.59
C ASN A 77 -3.57 1.35 -10.00
N ASN A 78 -3.68 2.45 -10.75
CA ASN A 78 -2.58 3.38 -10.93
C ASN A 78 -2.45 4.22 -9.67
N VAL A 79 -1.45 3.90 -8.86
CA VAL A 79 -1.18 4.55 -7.57
C VAL A 79 -0.06 5.56 -7.78
N THR A 80 -0.31 6.81 -7.38
CA THR A 80 0.73 7.83 -7.26
C THR A 80 1.25 7.86 -5.83
N PHE A 81 2.55 7.74 -5.63
CA PHE A 81 3.20 7.70 -4.32
C PHE A 81 4.64 8.21 -4.38
N TYR A 82 5.23 8.48 -3.22
CA TYR A 82 6.63 8.91 -3.12
C TYR A 82 7.57 7.71 -3.18
N LEU A 83 8.30 7.56 -4.28
CA LEU A 83 9.24 6.47 -4.45
C LEU A 83 10.64 6.87 -3.94
N GLN A 84 11.14 6.08 -2.99
CA GLN A 84 12.36 6.39 -2.25
C GLN A 84 13.64 6.27 -3.10
N ASP A 85 13.68 5.36 -4.08
CA ASP A 85 14.87 5.12 -4.92
C ASP A 85 15.20 6.29 -5.86
N THR A 86 14.18 6.96 -6.37
CA THR A 86 14.26 8.06 -7.35
C THR A 86 14.01 9.42 -6.70
N ASN A 87 13.70 9.44 -5.40
CA ASN A 87 13.40 10.66 -4.65
C ASN A 87 12.31 11.51 -5.34
N SER A 88 11.27 10.84 -5.85
CA SER A 88 10.27 11.46 -6.73
C SER A 88 8.87 10.85 -6.58
N TRP A 89 7.86 11.61 -7.01
CA TRP A 89 6.49 11.11 -7.12
C TRP A 89 6.33 10.35 -8.42
N VAL A 90 5.98 9.08 -8.33
CA VAL A 90 5.76 8.22 -9.50
C VAL A 90 4.35 7.68 -9.48
N THR A 91 3.86 7.27 -10.65
CA THR A 91 2.62 6.50 -10.77
C THR A 91 2.95 5.12 -11.29
N ARG A 92 2.60 4.08 -10.54
CA ARG A 92 2.80 2.67 -10.96
C ARG A 92 1.50 1.89 -10.77
N GLN A 93 1.36 0.80 -11.54
CA GLN A 93 0.24 -0.12 -11.36
C GLN A 93 0.52 -0.99 -10.12
N MET A 94 -0.35 -0.92 -9.13
CA MET A 94 -0.20 -1.64 -7.86
C MET A 94 -1.52 -2.32 -7.45
N TYR A 95 -1.43 -3.35 -6.62
CA TYR A 95 -2.57 -3.95 -5.93
C TYR A 95 -2.45 -3.75 -4.42
N VAL A 96 -3.60 -3.83 -3.72
CA VAL A 96 -3.61 -3.85 -2.25
C VAL A 96 -3.44 -5.28 -1.74
N SER A 97 -2.51 -5.46 -0.82
CA SER A 97 -2.33 -6.71 -0.08
C SER A 97 -3.24 -6.72 1.17
N ASP A 98 -2.73 -7.25 2.28
CA ASP A 98 -3.44 -7.30 3.56
C ASP A 98 -3.86 -5.92 4.05
N ARG A 99 -5.06 -5.88 4.64
CA ARG A 99 -5.69 -4.69 5.22
C ARG A 99 -6.06 -5.03 6.65
N THR A 100 -5.49 -4.31 7.60
CA THR A 100 -5.71 -4.53 9.04
C THR A 100 -6.34 -3.29 9.65
N ALA A 101 -7.18 -3.48 10.65
CA ALA A 101 -7.81 -2.40 11.42
C ALA A 101 -8.41 -2.96 12.71
N ALA A 102 -8.11 -2.33 13.84
CA ALA A 102 -8.78 -2.61 15.12
C ALA A 102 -9.86 -1.56 15.38
N VAL A 103 -11.04 -1.96 15.88
CA VAL A 103 -12.10 -1.00 16.21
C VAL A 103 -11.62 -0.07 17.33
N PHE A 104 -11.73 1.25 17.14
CA PHE A 104 -11.42 2.22 18.18
C PHE A 104 -12.55 2.33 19.20
N LEU A 105 -13.73 2.74 18.72
CA LEU A 105 -14.88 3.10 19.54
C LEU A 105 -16.16 3.02 18.70
N ARG A 106 -17.28 2.74 19.36
CA ARG A 106 -18.62 2.89 18.79
C ARG A 106 -19.24 4.24 19.15
N ASN A 107 -19.99 4.82 18.23
CA ASN A 107 -20.88 5.94 18.50
C ASN A 107 -22.07 5.47 19.37
N LYS A 108 -22.82 6.43 19.94
CA LYS A 108 -23.98 6.13 20.80
C LYS A 108 -25.08 5.35 20.07
N ASP A 109 -25.24 5.57 18.77
CA ASP A 109 -26.17 4.86 17.88
C ASP A 109 -25.69 3.44 17.53
N GLY A 110 -24.50 3.06 17.97
CA GLY A 110 -23.91 1.75 17.73
C GLY A 110 -23.08 1.62 16.46
N SER A 111 -23.00 2.65 15.61
CA SER A 111 -22.10 2.69 14.46
C SER A 111 -20.62 2.77 14.91
N ILE A 112 -19.69 2.37 14.04
CA ILE A 112 -18.26 2.43 14.34
C ILE A 112 -17.75 3.85 14.09
N LYS A 113 -17.10 4.45 15.09
CA LYS A 113 -16.52 5.79 14.97
C LYS A 113 -15.28 5.79 14.08
N GLY A 114 -14.43 4.77 14.26
CA GLY A 114 -13.21 4.61 13.51
C GLY A 114 -12.38 3.44 13.97
N TYR A 115 -11.18 3.36 13.42
CA TYR A 115 -10.23 2.29 13.63
C TYR A 115 -8.92 2.84 14.19
N GLN A 116 -8.23 2.02 14.97
CA GLN A 116 -6.87 2.23 15.41
C GLN A 116 -5.93 1.25 14.74
N ASN A 117 -4.68 1.67 14.59
CA ASN A 117 -3.60 0.88 14.00
C ASN A 117 -4.05 0.23 12.67
N ALA A 118 -4.79 1.02 11.88
CA ALA A 118 -5.23 0.57 10.57
C ALA A 118 -4.04 0.62 9.62
N GLY A 119 -3.89 -0.39 8.78
CA GLY A 119 -2.75 -0.48 7.87
C GLY A 119 -3.09 -1.21 6.59
N LEU A 120 -2.36 -0.86 5.53
CA LEU A 120 -2.39 -1.58 4.27
C LEU A 120 -1.02 -1.51 3.60
N SER A 121 -0.79 -2.46 2.69
CA SER A 121 0.39 -2.46 1.82
C SER A 121 -0.04 -2.44 0.36
N LEU A 122 0.62 -1.63 -0.46
CA LEU A 122 0.46 -1.59 -1.92
C LEU A 122 1.71 -2.19 -2.55
N VAL A 123 1.51 -3.11 -3.50
CA VAL A 123 2.60 -3.86 -4.14
C VAL A 123 2.47 -3.68 -5.65
N GLU A 124 3.57 -3.34 -6.31
CA GLU A 124 3.64 -3.21 -7.76
C GLU A 124 3.39 -4.55 -8.46
N VAL A 125 2.69 -4.49 -9.60
CA VAL A 125 2.32 -5.64 -10.43
C VAL A 125 3.37 -5.91 -11.48
#